data_AF-A0A830GHQ7-F1
#
_entry.id   AF-A0A830GHQ7-F1
#
_cell.length_a   1.000
_cell.length_b   1.000
_cell.length_c   1.000
_cell.angle_alpha   90.00
_cell.angle_beta   90.00
_cell.angle_gamma   90.00
#
_symmetry.space_group_name_H-M   'P 1'
#
loop_
_entity.id
_entity.type
_entity.pdbx_description
1 polymer ?
#
loop_
_entity_poly.entity_id
_entity_poly.type
_entity_poly.pdbx_seq_one_letter_code
_entity_poly.pdbx_strand_id
1 'polypeptide(L)'
;MLDGTGESSRTSPTATAGESDFAGSESDPENLAIRADTDRPPVWLADPDQADGGRPTESEHSYLRTNALVDSRERADRVAVADVPGADRVGAFLDATAFDSETVYVETHQVGECFRLELCSVSWRPDEVQTDYARVTRPYDEACRADRKVFAVRLVRIPAALDADSVNGFGSSIGSGSCDRGPMADSEMAAASSDDATATEPSEQSTETTEGSQ
;
A
#
# COMPACT_ATOMS: atom_id res chain seq x y z
N MET A 1 28.44 -35.98 11.88
CA MET A 1 28.30 -34.56 11.48
C MET A 1 27.95 -34.59 10.00
N LEU A 2 26.74 -34.15 9.65
CA LEU A 2 26.17 -34.23 8.30
C LEU A 2 25.81 -32.79 7.92
N ASP A 3 26.65 -32.14 7.11
CA ASP A 3 26.40 -30.81 6.54
C ASP A 3 25.52 -30.97 5.30
N GLY A 4 24.31 -30.41 5.34
CA GLY A 4 23.39 -30.33 4.22
C GLY A 4 23.16 -28.88 3.82
N THR A 5 23.88 -28.40 2.82
CA THR A 5 23.63 -27.10 2.18
C THR A 5 22.52 -27.26 1.14
N GLY A 6 21.31 -26.84 1.50
CA GLY A 6 20.19 -26.70 0.56
C GLY A 6 20.27 -25.36 -0.15
N GLU A 7 20.90 -25.32 -1.33
CA GLU A 7 20.86 -24.15 -2.21
C GLU A 7 19.50 -24.16 -2.94
N SER A 8 18.56 -23.33 -2.47
CA SER A 8 17.28 -23.13 -3.14
C SER A 8 17.46 -22.18 -4.33
N SER A 9 17.68 -22.76 -5.50
CA SER A 9 17.62 -22.04 -6.78
C SER A 9 16.20 -21.54 -7.02
N ARG A 10 15.97 -20.23 -6.82
CA ARG A 10 14.75 -19.56 -7.24
C ARG A 10 14.81 -19.35 -8.76
N THR A 11 14.11 -20.18 -9.51
CA THR A 11 13.95 -20.01 -10.96
C THR A 11 13.01 -18.84 -11.22
N SER A 12 13.52 -17.73 -11.74
CA SER A 12 12.69 -16.66 -12.30
C SER A 12 12.18 -17.07 -13.68
N PRO A 13 10.91 -16.82 -14.05
CA PRO A 13 10.42 -17.12 -15.39
C PRO A 13 11.12 -16.23 -16.42
N THR A 14 11.58 -16.83 -17.51
CA THR A 14 12.14 -16.13 -18.66
C THR A 14 11.07 -15.24 -19.29
N ALA A 15 11.26 -13.92 -19.21
CA ALA A 15 10.40 -12.95 -19.87
C ALA A 15 10.60 -13.03 -21.39
N THR A 16 9.50 -13.12 -22.13
CA THR A 16 9.49 -12.93 -23.58
C THR A 16 9.83 -11.47 -23.87
N ALA A 17 10.96 -11.23 -24.54
CA ALA A 17 11.45 -9.90 -24.88
C ALA A 17 10.47 -9.19 -25.83
N GLY A 18 10.01 -8.00 -25.43
CA GLY A 18 9.18 -7.12 -26.26
C GLY A 18 8.26 -6.15 -25.50
N GLU A 19 7.77 -6.53 -24.32
CA GLU A 19 6.87 -5.70 -23.49
C GLU A 19 7.21 -5.76 -21.99
N SER A 20 8.21 -6.57 -21.64
CA SER A 20 8.52 -7.01 -20.29
C SER A 20 9.70 -6.27 -19.65
N ASP A 21 10.44 -5.45 -20.41
CA ASP A 21 11.66 -4.78 -19.91
C ASP A 21 11.36 -3.59 -18.98
N PHE A 22 10.11 -3.11 -18.96
CA PHE A 22 9.70 -1.94 -18.16
C PHE A 22 8.69 -2.28 -17.05
N ALA A 23 8.20 -3.52 -16.97
CA ALA A 23 7.32 -3.93 -15.89
C ALA A 23 8.12 -4.50 -14.73
N GLY A 24 7.72 -4.19 -13.50
CA GLY A 24 8.42 -4.65 -12.33
C GLY A 24 7.64 -4.48 -11.04
N SER A 25 8.24 -4.94 -9.95
CA SER A 25 7.72 -4.77 -8.60
C SER A 25 8.85 -4.72 -7.61
N GLU A 26 8.72 -3.87 -6.61
CA GLU A 26 9.68 -3.72 -5.52
C GLU A 26 8.93 -3.75 -4.18
N SER A 27 9.40 -4.63 -3.29
CA SER A 27 8.96 -4.67 -1.90
C SER A 27 9.83 -3.71 -1.10
N ASP A 28 9.21 -2.94 -0.20
CA ASP A 28 9.87 -1.88 0.57
C ASP A 28 10.72 -0.91 -0.29
N PRO A 29 10.10 -0.24 -1.29
CA PRO A 29 10.81 0.67 -2.17
C PRO A 29 11.32 1.91 -1.42
N GLU A 30 12.41 2.52 -1.89
CA GLU A 30 12.87 3.80 -1.34
C GLU A 30 11.76 4.84 -1.47
N ASN A 31 11.35 5.43 -0.35
CA ASN A 31 10.24 6.37 -0.35
C ASN A 31 10.36 7.43 0.76
N LEU A 32 9.73 8.58 0.53
CA LEU A 32 9.55 9.65 1.49
C LEU A 32 8.08 9.77 1.87
N ALA A 33 7.80 9.74 3.17
CA ALA A 33 6.46 9.95 3.72
C ALA A 33 6.31 11.32 4.38
N ILE A 34 5.23 12.03 4.04
CA ILE A 34 4.83 13.30 4.66
C ILE A 34 3.41 13.16 5.19
N ARG A 35 3.16 13.73 6.36
CA ARG A 35 1.82 13.78 6.95
C ARG A 35 1.52 15.21 7.37
N ALA A 36 0.42 15.76 6.87
CA ALA A 36 0.06 17.15 7.10
C ALA A 36 -1.44 17.29 7.39
N ASP A 37 -1.73 18.19 8.32
CA ASP A 37 -3.08 18.59 8.70
C ASP A 37 -3.43 19.89 7.99
N THR A 38 -3.85 19.76 6.74
CA THR A 38 -4.16 20.88 5.86
C THR A 38 -5.55 20.71 5.27
N ASP A 39 -6.12 21.82 4.84
CA ASP A 39 -7.36 21.91 4.06
C ASP A 39 -7.18 21.22 2.70
N ARG A 40 -6.06 21.47 2.02
CA ARG A 40 -5.77 20.98 0.67
C ARG A 40 -4.56 20.05 0.61
N PRO A 41 -4.40 19.21 -0.42
CA PRO A 41 -3.21 18.40 -0.62
C PRO A 41 -1.92 19.23 -0.48
N PRO A 42 -0.96 18.78 0.35
CA PRO A 42 0.23 19.57 0.66
C PRO A 42 1.32 19.45 -0.42
N VAL A 43 1.21 18.51 -1.35
CA VAL A 43 2.13 18.31 -2.48
C VAL A 43 1.31 18.21 -3.76
N TRP A 44 1.70 18.94 -4.81
CA TRP A 44 1.04 18.91 -6.11
C TRP A 44 2.02 19.24 -7.24
N LEU A 45 1.67 18.86 -8.47
CA LEU A 45 2.34 19.37 -9.66
C LEU A 45 1.78 20.75 -9.98
N ALA A 46 2.64 21.76 -9.95
CA ALA A 46 2.26 23.13 -10.22
C ALA A 46 1.97 23.34 -11.71
N ASP A 47 0.89 24.05 -11.97
CA ASP A 47 0.53 24.58 -13.28
C ASP A 47 0.64 26.11 -13.23
N PRO A 48 1.65 26.73 -13.89
CA PRO A 48 1.88 28.16 -13.82
C PRO A 48 0.74 28.98 -14.44
N ASP A 49 -0.09 28.38 -15.29
CA ASP A 49 -1.21 29.05 -15.93
C ASP A 49 -2.47 29.06 -15.05
N GLN A 50 -2.45 28.37 -13.91
CA GLN A 50 -3.58 28.28 -12.98
C GLN A 50 -3.35 29.05 -11.67
N ALA A 51 -4.44 29.53 -11.09
CA ALA A 51 -4.41 30.17 -9.77
C ALA A 51 -3.89 29.20 -8.70
N ASP A 52 -3.14 29.73 -7.71
CA ASP A 52 -2.42 28.93 -6.70
C ASP A 52 -1.53 27.81 -7.30
N GLY A 53 -1.06 27.98 -8.53
CA GLY A 53 -0.30 26.96 -9.25
C GLY A 53 -1.09 25.68 -9.50
N GLY A 54 -2.43 25.75 -9.61
CA GLY A 54 -3.28 24.58 -9.84
C GLY A 54 -3.40 23.65 -8.63
N ARG A 55 -3.11 24.13 -7.41
CA ARG A 55 -3.24 23.32 -6.19
C ARG A 55 -4.67 22.76 -6.08
N PRO A 56 -4.86 21.43 -5.94
CA PRO A 56 -6.19 20.84 -5.88
C PRO A 56 -7.03 21.42 -4.74
N THR A 57 -8.29 21.75 -5.04
CA THR A 57 -9.25 22.33 -4.09
C THR A 57 -9.98 21.26 -3.27
N GLU A 58 -10.50 21.65 -2.11
CA GLU A 58 -11.47 20.90 -1.30
C GLU A 58 -12.86 20.85 -1.96
N SER A 59 -13.03 20.28 -3.15
CA SER A 59 -14.39 20.09 -3.68
C SER A 59 -15.12 18.96 -2.92
N GLU A 60 -16.45 18.96 -2.83
CA GLU A 60 -17.20 17.88 -2.14
C GLU A 60 -17.06 16.50 -2.84
N HIS A 61 -16.56 16.50 -4.08
CA HIS A 61 -16.14 15.32 -4.83
C HIS A 61 -14.61 15.11 -4.77
N SER A 62 -13.92 15.78 -3.84
CA SER A 62 -12.46 15.82 -3.74
C SER A 62 -11.95 14.40 -3.71
N TYR A 63 -11.11 14.09 -4.68
CA TYR A 63 -10.46 12.81 -4.78
C TYR A 63 -9.75 12.55 -3.45
N LEU A 64 -10.25 11.57 -2.69
CA LEU A 64 -9.63 11.06 -1.46
C LEU A 64 -8.18 10.61 -1.69
N ARG A 65 -7.77 10.56 -2.96
CA ARG A 65 -6.48 10.19 -3.47
C ARG A 65 -6.11 11.04 -4.69
N THR A 66 -4.91 11.61 -4.73
CA THR A 66 -4.32 12.20 -5.94
C THR A 66 -3.00 11.52 -6.26
N ASN A 67 -2.63 11.50 -7.53
CA ASN A 67 -1.40 10.87 -8.01
C ASN A 67 -0.72 11.74 -9.07
N ALA A 68 0.58 11.57 -9.21
CA ALA A 68 1.40 12.19 -10.23
C ALA A 68 2.67 11.35 -10.43
N LEU A 69 3.22 11.39 -11.65
CA LEU A 69 4.56 10.89 -11.95
C LEU A 69 5.50 12.07 -12.24
N VAL A 70 6.72 11.92 -11.75
CA VAL A 70 7.85 12.82 -11.97
C VAL A 70 8.95 11.99 -12.62
N ASP A 71 9.04 12.11 -13.93
CA ASP A 71 9.91 11.34 -14.84
C ASP A 71 11.14 12.13 -15.30
N SER A 72 11.23 13.40 -14.91
CA SER A 72 12.25 14.32 -15.41
C SER A 72 12.52 15.42 -14.40
N ARG A 73 13.71 16.03 -14.51
CA ARG A 73 14.08 17.18 -13.68
C ARG A 73 13.16 18.38 -13.89
N GLU A 74 12.75 18.62 -15.13
CA GLU A 74 11.84 19.71 -15.48
C GLU A 74 10.46 19.53 -14.82
N ARG A 75 9.97 18.30 -14.73
CA ARG A 75 8.73 17.98 -14.01
C ARG A 75 8.92 18.01 -12.49
N ALA A 76 10.12 17.67 -11.99
CA ALA A 76 10.48 17.79 -10.58
C ALA A 76 10.49 19.25 -10.12
N ASP A 77 10.99 20.17 -10.93
CA ASP A 77 10.99 21.62 -10.66
C ASP A 77 9.57 22.20 -10.57
N ARG A 78 8.58 21.50 -11.15
CA ARG A 78 7.16 21.84 -11.02
C ARG A 78 6.50 21.28 -9.77
N VAL A 79 7.16 20.41 -8.99
CA VAL A 79 6.58 19.90 -7.74
C VAL A 79 6.54 21.03 -6.72
N ALA A 80 5.34 21.45 -6.36
CA ALA A 80 5.11 22.44 -5.32
C ALA A 80 4.69 21.77 -4.02
N VAL A 81 5.16 22.34 -2.90
CA VAL A 81 4.94 21.83 -1.55
C VAL A 81 4.46 22.98 -0.67
N ALA A 82 3.40 22.74 0.10
CA ALA A 82 2.92 23.67 1.11
C ALA A 82 3.93 23.78 2.26
N ASP A 83 3.85 24.85 3.04
CA ASP A 83 4.67 25.02 4.25
C ASP A 83 4.21 24.05 5.35
N VAL A 84 4.71 22.82 5.29
CA VAL A 84 4.39 21.72 6.21
C VAL A 84 5.67 21.01 6.66
N PRO A 85 5.66 20.34 7.83
CA PRO A 85 6.81 19.61 8.31
C PRO A 85 7.33 18.58 7.29
N GLY A 86 8.58 18.75 6.86
CA GLY A 86 9.22 17.88 5.88
C GLY A 86 9.17 18.36 4.43
N ALA A 87 8.68 19.57 4.16
CA ALA A 87 8.69 20.17 2.82
C ALA A 87 10.10 20.17 2.20
N ASP A 88 11.14 20.56 2.97
CA ASP A 88 12.52 20.57 2.48
C ASP A 88 13.05 19.19 2.05
N ARG A 89 12.50 18.12 2.63
CA ARG A 89 12.89 16.74 2.29
C ARG A 89 12.37 16.32 0.92
N VAL A 90 11.28 16.93 0.42
CA VAL A 90 10.75 16.64 -0.92
C VAL A 90 11.77 17.04 -1.98
N GLY A 91 12.29 18.26 -1.89
CA GLY A 91 13.30 18.75 -2.83
C GLY A 91 14.55 17.87 -2.82
N ALA A 92 15.07 17.56 -1.62
CA ALA A 92 16.24 16.69 -1.50
C ALA A 92 16.02 15.28 -2.07
N PHE A 93 14.82 14.71 -1.91
CA PHE A 93 14.47 13.39 -2.45
C PHE A 93 14.45 13.42 -3.98
N LEU A 94 13.80 14.42 -4.59
CA LEU A 94 13.75 14.59 -6.04
C LEU A 94 15.13 14.92 -6.63
N ASP A 95 15.93 15.69 -5.90
CA ASP A 95 17.28 16.07 -6.32
C ASP A 95 18.22 14.87 -6.40
N ALA A 96 18.03 13.87 -5.54
CA ALA A 96 18.81 12.65 -5.46
C ALA A 96 18.38 11.56 -6.47
N THR A 97 17.25 11.74 -7.16
CA THR A 97 16.75 10.76 -8.14
C THR A 97 17.48 10.89 -9.48
N ALA A 98 17.87 9.75 -10.05
CA ALA A 98 18.45 9.64 -11.38
C ALA A 98 17.36 9.38 -12.43
N PHE A 99 16.71 10.44 -12.93
CA PHE A 99 15.55 10.35 -13.83
C PHE A 99 15.79 9.61 -15.15
N ASP A 100 17.05 9.42 -15.58
CA ASP A 100 17.38 8.61 -16.76
C ASP A 100 17.11 7.10 -16.57
N SER A 101 17.00 6.63 -15.32
CA SER A 101 16.78 5.23 -14.96
C SER A 101 15.69 5.01 -13.89
N GLU A 102 15.24 6.08 -13.26
CA GLU A 102 14.32 6.06 -12.13
C GLU A 102 13.18 7.06 -12.37
N THR A 103 12.07 6.87 -11.69
CA THR A 103 10.94 7.80 -11.72
C THR A 103 10.36 7.93 -10.32
N VAL A 104 9.85 9.10 -9.97
CA VAL A 104 9.18 9.30 -8.68
C VAL A 104 7.67 9.29 -8.87
N TYR A 105 7.01 8.34 -8.24
CA TYR A 105 5.56 8.32 -8.10
C TYR A 105 5.15 9.08 -6.85
N VAL A 106 4.35 10.12 -7.03
CA VAL A 106 3.82 10.95 -5.95
C VAL A 106 2.36 10.58 -5.74
N GLU A 107 2.03 10.14 -4.55
CA GLU A 107 0.67 9.77 -4.18
C GLU A 107 0.27 10.46 -2.89
N THR A 108 -0.94 11.00 -2.87
CA THR A 108 -1.52 11.62 -1.68
C THR A 108 -2.83 10.94 -1.35
N HIS A 109 -3.00 10.52 -0.10
CA HIS A 109 -4.24 9.98 0.45
C HIS A 109 -4.78 10.87 1.55
N GLN A 110 -6.09 11.04 1.61
CA GLN A 110 -6.76 11.59 2.78
C GLN A 110 -7.15 10.45 3.73
N VAL A 111 -6.52 10.41 4.91
CA VAL A 111 -6.66 9.31 5.88
C VAL A 111 -7.14 9.80 7.23
N GLY A 112 -7.81 8.94 8.00
CA GLY A 112 -8.18 9.26 9.38
C GLY A 112 -6.95 9.51 10.25
N GLU A 113 -7.02 10.47 11.17
CA GLU A 113 -5.90 10.88 12.01
C GLU A 113 -5.32 9.72 12.84
N CYS A 114 -6.18 8.77 13.24
CA CYS A 114 -5.82 7.59 14.04
C CYS A 114 -5.16 6.45 13.26
N PHE A 115 -4.98 6.58 11.94
CA PHE A 115 -4.39 5.54 11.10
C PHE A 115 -3.20 6.06 10.31
N ARG A 116 -2.23 5.17 10.10
CA ARG A 116 -1.10 5.34 9.19
C ARG A 116 -1.22 4.34 8.05
N LEU A 117 -0.78 4.76 6.87
CA LEU A 117 -0.56 3.86 5.74
C LEU A 117 0.94 3.54 5.70
N GLU A 118 1.27 2.26 5.70
CA GLU A 118 2.61 1.73 5.53
C GLU A 118 2.71 1.15 4.11
N LEU A 119 3.67 1.62 3.31
CA LEU A 119 3.84 1.15 1.93
C LEU A 119 4.55 -0.20 1.96
N CYS A 120 3.89 -1.24 1.47
CA CYS A 120 4.44 -2.60 1.46
C CYS A 120 5.19 -2.89 0.17
N SER A 121 4.59 -2.52 -0.96
CA SER A 121 5.22 -2.71 -2.28
C SER A 121 4.68 -1.72 -3.30
N VAL A 122 5.46 -1.53 -4.36
CA VAL A 122 5.05 -0.87 -5.59
C VAL A 122 5.23 -1.84 -6.74
N SER A 123 4.28 -1.87 -7.67
CA SER A 123 4.43 -2.53 -8.95
C SER A 123 4.06 -1.60 -10.08
N TRP A 124 4.68 -1.79 -11.23
CA TRP A 124 4.53 -0.89 -12.35
C TRP A 124 4.57 -1.63 -13.67
N ARG A 125 3.98 -0.99 -14.66
CA ARG A 125 3.92 -1.33 -16.08
C ARG A 125 4.10 -0.02 -16.87
N PRO A 126 4.34 -0.09 -18.19
CA PRO A 126 4.47 1.12 -19.02
C PRO A 126 3.29 2.09 -18.93
N ASP A 127 2.09 1.58 -18.67
CA ASP A 127 0.84 2.34 -18.65
C ASP A 127 0.20 2.45 -17.25
N GLU A 128 0.74 1.77 -16.23
CA GLU A 128 0.08 1.63 -14.93
C GLU A 128 1.06 1.56 -13.75
N VAL A 129 0.71 2.22 -12.64
CA VAL A 129 1.41 2.09 -11.34
C VAL A 129 0.43 1.66 -10.26
N GLN A 130 0.82 0.67 -9.45
CA GLN A 130 0.06 0.11 -8.34
C GLN A 130 0.87 0.12 -7.05
N THR A 131 0.25 0.55 -5.96
CA THR A 131 0.86 0.53 -4.62
C THR A 131 0.06 -0.35 -3.68
N ASP A 132 0.73 -1.18 -2.89
CA ASP A 132 0.10 -1.95 -1.82
C ASP A 132 0.44 -1.35 -0.46
N TYR A 133 -0.60 -1.09 0.35
CA TYR A 133 -0.45 -0.53 1.68
C TYR A 133 -1.03 -1.43 2.77
N ALA A 134 -0.39 -1.38 3.93
CA ALA A 134 -0.95 -1.81 5.19
C ALA A 134 -1.53 -0.61 5.97
N ARG A 135 -2.77 -0.74 6.45
CA ARG A 135 -3.36 0.23 7.37
C ARG A 135 -3.04 -0.15 8.82
N VAL A 136 -2.26 0.70 9.48
CA VAL A 136 -1.80 0.49 10.86
C VAL A 136 -2.45 1.53 11.78
N THR A 137 -3.01 1.09 12.91
CA THR A 137 -3.55 1.98 13.94
C THR A 137 -2.40 2.68 14.67
N ARG A 138 -2.54 3.97 14.95
CA ARG A 138 -1.54 4.69 15.75
C ARG A 138 -1.43 4.10 17.17
N PRO A 139 -0.24 4.18 17.79
CA PRO A 139 -0.06 3.88 19.20
C PRO A 139 -1.06 4.63 20.09
N TYR A 140 -1.49 4.00 21.18
CA TYR A 140 -2.55 4.52 22.07
C TYR A 140 -2.13 5.78 22.84
N ASP A 141 -0.84 6.03 22.96
CA ASP A 141 -0.23 7.21 23.59
C ASP A 141 -0.15 8.41 22.63
N GLU A 142 -0.41 8.20 21.35
CA GLU A 142 -0.50 9.28 20.36
C GLU A 142 -1.95 9.75 20.19
N ALA A 143 -2.27 10.94 20.71
CA ALA A 143 -3.60 11.51 20.59
C ALA A 143 -4.03 11.64 19.11
N CYS A 144 -5.28 11.23 18.83
CA CYS A 144 -5.93 11.38 17.53
C CYS A 144 -7.44 11.53 17.72
N ARG A 145 -8.11 12.10 16.73
CA ARG A 145 -9.57 12.23 16.67
C ARG A 145 -10.12 11.35 15.54
N ALA A 146 -11.15 10.58 15.84
CA ALA A 146 -11.71 9.62 14.90
C ALA A 146 -12.41 10.28 13.70
N ASP A 147 -12.95 11.49 13.90
CA ASP A 147 -13.64 12.32 12.92
C ASP A 147 -12.70 13.25 12.13
N ARG A 148 -11.41 13.30 12.49
CA ARG A 148 -10.43 14.15 11.81
C ARG A 148 -9.71 13.37 10.71
N LYS A 149 -9.54 14.02 9.57
CA LYS A 149 -8.75 13.53 8.45
C LYS A 149 -7.51 14.39 8.26
N VAL A 150 -6.46 13.76 7.75
CA VAL A 150 -5.18 14.39 7.42
C VAL A 150 -4.69 13.86 6.08
N PHE A 151 -3.81 14.60 5.43
CA PHE A 151 -3.16 14.14 4.20
C PHE A 151 -1.91 13.32 4.52
N ALA A 152 -1.80 12.16 3.90
CA ALA A 152 -0.62 11.32 3.89
C ALA A 152 -0.08 11.27 2.46
N VAL A 153 1.10 11.86 2.25
CA VAL A 153 1.81 11.87 0.96
C VAL A 153 2.93 10.85 0.99
N ARG A 154 3.11 10.13 -0.11
CA ARG A 154 4.22 9.23 -0.39
C ARG A 154 4.86 9.65 -1.70
N LEU A 155 6.17 9.83 -1.67
CA LEU A 155 7.00 9.89 -2.87
C LEU A 155 7.75 8.56 -2.93
N VAL A 156 7.47 7.75 -3.95
CA VAL A 156 8.02 6.40 -4.10
C VAL A 156 8.95 6.42 -5.29
N ARG A 157 10.20 6.01 -5.09
CA ARG A 157 11.13 5.83 -6.19
C ARG A 157 10.84 4.51 -6.88
N ILE A 158 10.62 4.56 -8.17
CA ILE A 158 10.47 3.40 -9.04
C ILE A 158 11.79 3.22 -9.80
N PRO A 159 12.43 2.04 -9.75
CA PRO A 159 13.70 1.76 -10.42
C PRO A 159 13.49 1.47 -11.92
N ALA A 160 12.69 2.32 -12.57
CA ALA A 160 12.46 2.33 -14.01
C ALA A 160 12.16 3.76 -14.46
N ALA A 161 12.66 4.12 -15.64
CA ALA A 161 12.33 5.38 -16.30
C ALA A 161 10.97 5.24 -17.01
N LEU A 162 9.89 5.53 -16.28
CA LEU A 162 8.54 5.53 -16.82
C LEU A 162 8.24 6.89 -17.47
N ASP A 163 7.53 6.87 -18.59
CA ASP A 163 7.06 8.08 -19.25
C ASP A 163 5.75 8.55 -18.61
N ALA A 164 5.74 9.75 -18.02
CA ALA A 164 4.58 10.24 -17.27
C ALA A 164 3.35 10.47 -18.16
N ASP A 165 3.54 10.70 -19.46
CA ASP A 165 2.46 10.92 -20.42
C ASP A 165 1.86 9.60 -20.96
N SER A 166 2.61 8.49 -20.88
CA SER A 166 2.16 7.15 -21.24
C SER A 166 1.39 6.45 -20.11
N VAL A 167 1.77 6.70 -18.85
CA VAL A 167 1.08 6.11 -17.68
C VAL A 167 -0.25 6.81 -17.44
N ASN A 168 -1.33 6.03 -17.52
CA ASN A 168 -2.70 6.51 -17.34
C ASN A 168 -3.48 5.71 -16.28
N GLY A 169 -2.94 4.59 -15.80
CA GLY A 169 -3.50 3.77 -14.74
C GLY A 169 -2.82 4.01 -13.40
N PHE A 170 -3.61 4.32 -12.36
CA PHE A 170 -3.10 4.44 -10.99
C PHE A 170 -4.03 3.74 -10.01
N GLY A 171 -3.51 2.77 -9.26
CA GLY A 171 -4.28 2.02 -8.29
C GLY A 171 -3.55 1.84 -6.97
N SER A 172 -4.34 1.58 -5.92
CA SER A 172 -3.80 1.23 -4.62
C SER A 172 -4.67 0.15 -3.97
N SER A 173 -4.03 -0.83 -3.37
CA SER A 173 -4.66 -1.74 -2.41
C SER A 173 -4.34 -1.31 -0.99
N ILE A 174 -5.31 -1.45 -0.09
CA ILE A 174 -5.12 -1.16 1.34
C ILE A 174 -5.60 -2.38 2.13
N GLY A 175 -4.66 -3.17 2.61
CA GLY A 175 -4.91 -4.32 3.48
C GLY A 175 -5.00 -3.94 4.96
N SER A 176 -5.71 -4.77 5.73
CA SER A 176 -5.63 -4.77 7.20
C SER A 176 -4.52 -5.71 7.67
N GLY A 177 -3.47 -5.20 8.32
CA GLY A 177 -2.34 -6.00 8.79
C GLY A 177 -1.02 -5.23 8.79
N SER A 178 0.11 -5.95 8.89
CA SER A 178 1.45 -5.44 8.60
C SER A 178 1.91 -5.95 7.23
N CYS A 179 2.95 -5.33 6.67
CA CYS A 179 3.54 -5.75 5.39
C CYS A 179 4.24 -7.13 5.44
N ASP A 180 4.50 -7.68 6.64
CA ASP A 180 5.21 -8.95 6.85
C ASP A 180 4.40 -10.24 6.61
N ARG A 181 3.24 -10.18 5.96
CA ARG A 181 2.54 -11.43 5.61
C ARG A 181 3.27 -12.12 4.46
N GLY A 182 4.02 -13.17 4.78
CA GLY A 182 4.46 -14.19 3.82
C GLY A 182 3.28 -14.72 2.98
N PRO A 183 3.56 -15.49 1.89
CA PRO A 183 2.53 -15.90 0.94
C PRO A 183 1.34 -16.48 1.68
N MET A 184 0.15 -15.92 1.43
CA MET A 184 -1.08 -16.33 2.10
C MET A 184 -1.20 -17.85 2.00
N ALA A 185 -1.25 -18.51 3.16
CA ALA A 185 -1.67 -19.90 3.20
C ALA A 185 -3.02 -19.96 2.49
N ASP A 186 -3.06 -20.71 1.40
CA ASP A 186 -4.28 -21.13 0.71
C ASP A 186 -5.31 -21.43 1.80
N SER A 187 -6.43 -20.73 1.76
CA SER A 187 -7.53 -21.01 2.67
C SER A 187 -7.97 -22.44 2.37
N GLU A 188 -7.47 -23.39 3.18
CA GLU A 188 -7.99 -24.74 3.25
C GLU A 188 -9.46 -24.60 3.65
N MET A 189 -10.32 -24.48 2.64
CA MET A 189 -11.72 -24.81 2.72
C MET A 189 -11.74 -26.26 3.23
N ALA A 190 -11.85 -26.40 4.55
CA ALA A 190 -12.18 -27.65 5.19
C ALA A 190 -13.53 -28.07 4.63
N ALA A 191 -13.48 -28.87 3.57
CA ALA A 191 -14.59 -29.59 3.04
C ALA A 191 -15.18 -30.39 4.21
N ALA A 192 -16.40 -30.03 4.60
CA ALA A 192 -17.22 -30.86 5.46
C ALA A 192 -17.52 -32.15 4.70
N SER A 193 -16.69 -33.17 4.93
CA SER A 193 -16.99 -34.55 4.55
C SER A 193 -17.53 -35.26 5.79
N SER A 194 -18.83 -35.52 5.77
CA SER A 194 -19.50 -36.54 6.57
C SER A 194 -18.81 -37.90 6.38
N ASP A 195 -18.65 -38.68 7.46
CA ASP A 195 -19.04 -40.10 7.52
C ASP A 195 -18.73 -40.71 8.91
N ASP A 196 -19.81 -40.93 9.66
CA ASP A 196 -20.27 -42.12 10.41
C ASP A 196 -19.32 -43.17 11.06
N ALA A 197 -19.83 -43.70 12.20
CA ALA A 197 -19.61 -45.03 12.82
C ALA A 197 -18.31 -45.28 13.62
N THR A 198 -18.28 -45.97 14.79
CA THR A 198 -19.27 -46.75 15.56
C THR A 198 -18.71 -47.10 16.95
N ALA A 199 -19.64 -47.15 17.93
CA ALA A 199 -19.75 -47.92 19.17
C ALA A 199 -18.59 -48.07 20.19
N THR A 200 -18.93 -47.82 21.45
CA THR A 200 -18.64 -48.73 22.57
C THR A 200 -19.75 -48.58 23.63
N GLU A 201 -20.57 -49.62 23.77
CA GLU A 201 -21.30 -50.01 24.99
C GLU A 201 -20.61 -51.29 25.52
N PRO A 202 -20.77 -51.76 26.79
CA PRO A 202 -21.95 -51.59 27.63
C PRO A 202 -21.72 -51.46 29.17
N SER A 203 -22.84 -51.26 29.87
CA SER A 203 -23.32 -52.02 31.05
C SER A 203 -23.71 -51.22 32.30
N GLU A 204 -25.04 -51.11 32.47
CA GLU A 204 -25.85 -51.63 33.58
C GLU A 204 -25.65 -51.09 35.02
N GLN A 205 -26.59 -50.28 35.53
CA GLN A 205 -27.69 -50.71 36.44
C GLN A 205 -28.43 -49.51 37.08
N SER A 206 -29.78 -49.62 37.09
CA SER A 206 -30.76 -49.38 38.18
C SER A 206 -30.55 -48.19 39.15
N THR A 207 -31.51 -47.30 39.44
CA THR A 207 -32.90 -47.48 39.93
C THR A 207 -33.58 -46.09 40.05
N GLU A 208 -34.93 -46.05 39.91
CA GLU A 208 -35.94 -45.29 40.72
C GLU A 208 -35.69 -43.79 41.07
N THR A 209 -36.58 -42.80 40.92
CA THR A 209 -37.95 -42.63 41.47
C THR A 209 -38.59 -41.32 40.93
N THR A 210 -39.87 -41.39 40.54
CA THR A 210 -41.03 -40.46 40.65
C THR A 210 -40.94 -38.91 40.72
N GLU A 211 -41.96 -38.28 40.08
CA GLU A 211 -42.58 -36.92 40.25
C GLU A 211 -41.93 -35.73 39.53
N GLY A 212 -42.61 -34.83 38.79
CA GLY A 212 -44.03 -34.60 38.48
C GLY A 212 -44.24 -33.33 37.62
N SER A 213 -45.50 -33.08 37.20
CA SER A 213 -46.11 -31.87 36.60
C SER A 213 -45.81 -31.49 35.13
N GLN A 214 -46.76 -31.75 34.23
CA GLN A 214 -47.81 -30.80 33.79
C GLN A 214 -48.88 -31.50 32.96
#